data_AF-A0A6L7MFS7-F1
#
_entry.id   AF-A0A6L7MFS7-F1
#
_cell.length_a   1.000
_cell.length_b   1.000
_cell.length_c   1.000
_cell.angle_alpha   90.00
_cell.angle_beta   90.00
_cell.angle_gamma   90.00
#
_symmetry.space_group_name_H-M   'P 1'
#
loop_
_entity.id
_entity.type
_entity.pdbx_description
1 polymer ?
#
loop_
_entity_poly.entity_id
_entity_poly.type
_entity_poly.pdbx_seq_one_letter_code
_entity_poly.pdbx_strand_id
1 'polypeptide(L)'
;MPRQKSSVPTRQLYAQIREDLYLSAKARAAEMRVPLRTFLENALEMALNGEQDHPSAPKRESIWNDEYLSMQGRQPVGSPVQLSTDEASAILREAVGSEAR
;
A
#
# COMPACT_ATOMS: atom_id res chain seq x y z
N MET A 1 23.93 -31.49 -20.23
CA MET A 1 23.60 -30.36 -21.13
C MET A 1 23.87 -29.06 -20.38
N PRO A 2 24.69 -28.13 -20.89
CA PRO A 2 24.92 -26.84 -20.24
C PRO A 2 23.65 -25.98 -20.29
N ARG A 3 23.27 -25.38 -19.15
CA ARG A 3 22.10 -24.48 -19.04
C ARG A 3 22.30 -23.27 -19.96
N GLN A 4 21.36 -23.04 -20.87
CA GLN A 4 21.36 -21.81 -21.67
C GLN A 4 21.22 -20.61 -20.72
N LYS A 5 22.17 -19.68 -20.78
CA LYS A 5 22.10 -18.42 -20.03
C LYS A 5 20.93 -17.62 -20.62
N SER A 6 19.93 -17.34 -19.80
CA SER A 6 18.82 -16.45 -20.15
C SER A 6 19.39 -15.08 -20.58
N SER A 7 19.05 -14.65 -21.79
CA SER A 7 19.58 -13.45 -22.47
C SER A 7 19.07 -12.11 -21.91
N VAL A 8 18.15 -12.15 -20.94
CA VAL A 8 17.49 -10.95 -20.40
C VAL A 8 18.29 -10.38 -19.22
N PRO A 9 18.52 -9.06 -19.15
CA PRO A 9 19.16 -8.42 -18.00
C PRO A 9 18.32 -8.67 -16.74
N THR A 10 18.74 -9.62 -15.92
CA THR A 10 18.06 -10.00 -14.69
C THR A 10 18.65 -9.23 -13.52
N ARG A 11 17.83 -8.51 -12.77
CA ARG A 11 18.26 -7.87 -11.51
C ARG A 11 18.28 -8.91 -10.39
N GLN A 12 19.33 -8.91 -9.58
CA GLN A 12 19.37 -9.72 -8.36
C GLN A 12 18.54 -9.01 -7.27
N LEU A 13 17.67 -9.76 -6.61
CA LEU A 13 16.84 -9.27 -5.51
C LEU A 13 17.23 -10.02 -4.24
N TYR A 14 17.40 -9.28 -3.15
CA TYR A 14 17.61 -9.82 -1.81
C TYR A 14 16.38 -9.48 -0.98
N ALA A 15 15.78 -10.49 -0.37
CA ALA A 15 14.60 -10.34 0.47
C ALA A 15 14.76 -11.16 1.76
N GLN A 16 14.25 -10.62 2.86
CA GLN A 16 14.09 -11.39 4.09
C GLN A 16 12.76 -12.14 4.02
N ILE A 17 12.80 -13.45 4.18
CA ILE A 17 11.64 -14.33 4.12
C ILE A 17 11.57 -15.11 5.43
N ARG A 18 10.36 -15.30 5.95
CA ARG A 18 10.16 -16.19 7.10
C ARG A 18 10.57 -17.62 6.74
N GLU A 19 11.23 -18.29 7.68
CA GLU A 19 11.80 -19.62 7.44
C GLU A 19 10.74 -20.67 7.08
N ASP A 20 9.60 -20.63 7.74
CA ASP A 20 8.46 -21.52 7.48
C ASP A 20 7.93 -21.41 6.04
N LEU A 21 7.82 -20.18 5.54
CA LEU A 21 7.43 -19.91 4.15
C LEU A 21 8.49 -20.38 3.16
N TYR A 22 9.77 -20.21 3.48
CA TYR A 22 10.86 -20.70 2.63
C TYR A 22 10.87 -22.22 2.53
N LEU A 23 10.72 -22.93 3.66
CA LEU A 23 10.72 -24.39 3.70
C LEU A 23 9.51 -24.98 2.97
N SER A 24 8.32 -24.42 3.17
CA SER A 24 7.11 -24.85 2.47
C SER A 24 7.21 -24.60 0.96
N ALA A 25 7.69 -23.43 0.53
CA ALA A 25 7.93 -23.13 -0.89
C ALA A 25 8.96 -24.08 -1.50
N LYS A 26 10.03 -24.40 -0.78
CA LYS A 26 11.07 -25.34 -1.23
C LYS A 26 10.54 -26.76 -1.39
N ALA A 27 9.73 -27.23 -0.45
CA ALA A 27 9.06 -28.53 -0.56
C ALA A 27 8.14 -28.58 -1.78
N ARG A 28 7.30 -27.55 -1.97
CA ARG A 28 6.41 -27.44 -3.15
C ARG A 28 7.16 -27.41 -4.47
N ALA A 29 8.26 -26.66 -4.56
CA ALA A 29 9.09 -26.63 -5.76
C ALA A 29 9.67 -28.02 -6.10
N ALA A 30 10.09 -28.77 -5.07
CA ALA A 30 10.60 -30.12 -5.22
C ALA A 30 9.51 -31.11 -5.67
N GLU A 31 8.29 -31.03 -5.11
CA GLU A 31 7.13 -31.83 -5.54
C GLU A 31 6.84 -31.64 -7.03
N MET A 32 6.88 -30.39 -7.49
CA MET A 32 6.62 -30.05 -8.89
C MET A 32 7.82 -30.27 -9.82
N ARG A 33 8.99 -30.65 -9.27
CA ARG A 33 10.26 -30.82 -9.99
C ARG A 33 10.70 -29.56 -10.76
N VAL A 34 10.39 -28.38 -10.22
CA VAL A 34 10.75 -27.08 -10.79
C VAL A 34 11.83 -26.42 -9.93
N PRO A 35 12.80 -25.68 -10.52
CA PRO A 35 13.75 -24.89 -9.73
C PRO A 35 13.03 -23.88 -8.84
N LEU A 36 13.48 -23.75 -7.58
CA LEU A 36 12.87 -22.82 -6.61
C LEU A 36 12.77 -21.39 -7.15
N ARG A 37 13.77 -20.94 -7.91
CA ARG A 37 13.74 -19.63 -8.58
C ARG A 37 12.51 -19.47 -9.49
N THR A 38 12.29 -20.41 -10.41
CA THR A 38 11.18 -20.38 -11.36
C THR A 38 9.85 -20.51 -10.65
N PHE A 39 9.79 -21.31 -9.58
CA PHE A 39 8.61 -21.39 -8.74
C PHE A 39 8.24 -20.03 -8.11
N LEU A 40 9.23 -19.33 -7.54
CA LEU A 40 9.03 -18.00 -6.96
C LEU A 40 8.66 -16.95 -8.01
N GLU A 41 9.31 -16.97 -9.18
CA GLU A 41 8.98 -16.07 -10.30
C GLU A 41 7.51 -16.23 -10.72
N ASN A 42 7.05 -17.47 -10.93
CA ASN A 42 5.66 -17.76 -11.30
C ASN A 42 4.67 -17.35 -10.19
N ALA A 43 5.00 -17.63 -8.93
CA ALA A 43 4.12 -17.26 -7.81
C ALA A 43 3.98 -15.74 -7.65
N LEU A 44 5.08 -15.00 -7.84
CA LEU A 44 5.07 -13.54 -7.82
C LEU A 44 4.31 -12.97 -9.02
N GLU A 45 4.48 -13.56 -10.21
CA GLU A 45 3.71 -13.17 -11.40
C GLU A 45 2.20 -13.39 -11.18
N MET A 46 1.81 -14.53 -10.61
CA MET A 46 0.41 -14.80 -10.25
C MET A 46 -0.12 -13.83 -9.20
N ALA A 47 0.67 -13.48 -8.19
CA ALA A 47 0.26 -12.53 -7.16
C ALA A 47 0.06 -11.12 -7.73
N LEU A 48 1.02 -10.65 -8.55
CA LEU A 48 0.97 -9.32 -9.18
C LEU A 48 -0.16 -9.21 -10.20
N ASN A 49 -0.40 -10.28 -10.98
CA ASN A 49 -1.48 -10.30 -11.97
C ASN A 49 -2.85 -10.59 -11.33
N GLY A 50 -2.88 -11.22 -10.16
CA GLY A 50 -4.08 -11.54 -9.38
C GLY A 50 -4.62 -10.38 -8.53
N GLU A 51 -3.86 -9.29 -8.37
CA GLU A 51 -4.30 -8.09 -7.64
C GLU A 51 -5.45 -7.31 -8.32
N GLN A 52 -5.93 -7.73 -9.51
CA GLN A 52 -7.15 -7.14 -10.09
C GLN A 52 -8.45 -7.62 -9.43
N ASP A 53 -8.44 -8.73 -8.68
CA ASP A 53 -9.63 -9.31 -8.04
C ASP A 53 -9.55 -9.32 -6.51
N HIS A 54 -8.95 -8.30 -5.91
CA HIS A 54 -9.30 -7.99 -4.52
C HIS A 54 -10.70 -7.35 -4.53
N PRO A 55 -11.71 -7.90 -3.81
CA PRO A 55 -12.85 -7.08 -3.45
C PRO A 55 -12.28 -5.92 -2.65
N SER A 56 -12.30 -4.73 -3.24
CA SER A 56 -11.99 -3.48 -2.54
C SER A 56 -12.64 -3.59 -1.18
N ALA A 57 -11.83 -3.63 -0.11
CA ALA A 57 -12.36 -3.32 1.20
C ALA A 57 -13.22 -2.07 1.04
N PRO A 58 -14.41 -1.96 1.67
CA PRO A 58 -15.20 -0.75 1.55
C PRO A 58 -14.25 0.39 1.92
N LYS A 59 -13.98 1.29 0.96
CA LYS A 59 -13.10 2.43 1.18
C LYS A 59 -13.70 3.14 2.38
N ARG A 60 -13.11 2.97 3.56
CA ARG A 60 -13.46 3.80 4.70
C ARG A 60 -13.17 5.21 4.22
N GLU A 61 -14.20 6.06 4.21
CA GLU A 61 -14.04 7.47 3.93
C GLU A 61 -13.04 8.02 4.94
N SER A 62 -11.80 8.19 4.48
CA SER A 62 -10.77 8.87 5.22
C SER A 62 -11.07 10.36 5.17
N ILE A 63 -10.87 11.07 6.27
CA ILE A 63 -10.89 12.54 6.27
C ILE A 63 -9.99 13.10 5.16
N TRP A 64 -8.89 12.41 4.82
CA TRP A 64 -7.96 12.81 3.76
C TRP A 64 -8.50 12.63 2.34
N ASN A 65 -9.63 11.93 2.17
CA ASN A 65 -10.33 11.81 0.89
C ASN A 65 -11.37 12.92 0.70
N ASP A 66 -11.48 13.87 1.64
CA ASP A 66 -12.38 15.01 1.53
C ASP A 66 -11.92 15.97 0.42
N GLU A 67 -12.87 16.33 -0.45
CA GLU A 67 -12.68 17.29 -1.52
C GLU A 67 -12.24 18.67 -1.00
N TYR A 68 -12.80 19.12 0.13
CA TYR A 68 -12.48 20.44 0.71
C TYR A 68 -11.03 20.54 1.19
N LEU A 69 -10.53 19.50 1.86
CA LEU A 69 -9.12 19.45 2.30
C LEU A 69 -8.17 19.44 1.10
N SER A 70 -8.55 18.75 0.02
CA SER A 70 -7.75 18.71 -1.20
C SER A 70 -7.68 20.07 -1.91
N MET A 71 -8.76 20.87 -1.86
CA MET A 71 -8.79 22.22 -2.40
C MET A 71 -7.94 23.19 -1.57
N GLN A 72 -8.00 23.09 -0.24
CA GLN A 72 -7.23 23.96 0.65
C GLN A 72 -5.72 23.67 0.60
N GLY A 73 -5.33 22.39 0.48
CA GLY A 73 -3.92 22.00 0.36
C GLY A 73 -3.21 22.53 -0.90
N ARG A 74 -3.97 22.98 -1.90
CA ARG A 74 -3.45 23.63 -3.12
C ARG A 74 -3.28 25.14 -2.99
N GLN A 75 -3.76 25.74 -1.89
CA GLN A 75 -3.64 27.18 -1.68
C GLN A 75 -2.27 27.54 -1.10
N PRO A 76 -1.74 28.74 -1.41
CA PRO A 76 -0.48 29.18 -0.83
C PRO A 76 -0.58 29.32 0.69
N VAL A 77 0.55 29.15 1.37
CA VAL A 77 0.65 29.34 2.82
C VAL A 77 0.25 30.77 3.19
N GLY A 78 -0.67 30.91 4.14
CA GLY A 78 -1.24 32.20 4.55
C GLY A 78 -2.57 32.56 3.87
N SER A 79 -3.11 31.69 3.01
CA SER A 79 -4.48 31.79 2.52
C SER A 79 -5.51 31.53 3.62
N PRO A 80 -6.67 32.21 3.63
CA PRO A 80 -7.73 31.95 4.59
C PRO A 80 -8.30 30.54 4.44
N VAL A 81 -8.33 29.78 5.54
CA VAL A 81 -9.00 28.48 5.60
C VAL A 81 -10.50 28.71 5.57
N GLN A 82 -11.19 28.05 4.63
CA GLN A 82 -12.65 28.09 4.57
C GLN A 82 -13.22 27.03 5.50
N LEU A 83 -13.90 27.46 6.56
CA LEU A 83 -14.53 26.57 7.53
C LEU A 83 -16.03 26.49 7.23
N SER A 84 -16.61 25.30 7.41
CA SER A 84 -18.06 25.17 7.49
C SER A 84 -18.59 25.89 8.73
N THR A 85 -19.89 26.22 8.74
CA THR A 85 -20.54 26.84 9.90
C THR A 85 -20.45 25.97 11.15
N ASP A 86 -20.48 24.65 10.96
CA ASP A 86 -20.44 23.67 12.05
C ASP A 86 -19.04 23.62 12.66
N GLU A 87 -17.99 23.53 11.84
CA GLU A 87 -16.58 23.59 12.28
C GLU A 87 -16.24 24.91 12.95
N ALA A 88 -16.67 26.04 12.37
CA ALA A 88 -16.47 27.36 12.97
C ALA A 88 -17.12 27.44 14.36
N SER A 89 -18.33 26.89 14.51
CA SER A 89 -19.03 26.86 15.80
C SER A 89 -18.36 25.92 16.82
N ALA A 90 -17.74 24.83 16.36
CA ALA A 90 -17.02 23.89 17.20
C ALA A 90 -15.72 24.52 17.74
N ILE A 91 -14.93 25.14 16.86
CA ILE A 91 -13.71 25.86 17.23
C ILE A 91 -14.03 27.00 18.20
N LEU A 92 -15.09 27.77 17.93
CA LEU A 92 -15.48 28.88 18.80
C LEU A 92 -15.92 28.39 20.19
N ARG A 93 -16.59 27.24 20.28
CA ARG A 93 -16.93 26.61 21.57
C ARG A 93 -15.70 26.10 22.31
N GLU A 94 -14.70 25.57 21.61
CA GLU A 94 -13.45 25.08 22.21
C GLU A 94 -12.55 26.24 22.66
N ALA A 95 -12.44 27.29 21.86
CA ALA A 95 -11.66 28.49 22.18
C ALA A 95 -12.27 29.27 23.35
N VAL A 96 -13.58 29.50 23.34
CA VAL A 96 -14.26 30.23 24.42
C VAL A 96 -14.45 29.37 25.68
N GLY A 97 -14.63 28.05 25.52
CA GLY A 97 -14.76 27.11 26.63
C GLY A 97 -13.45 26.84 27.39
N SER A 98 -12.29 27.13 26.79
CA SER A 98 -10.96 26.96 27.41
C SER A 98 -10.45 28.20 28.16
N GLU A 99 -11.05 29.38 27.96
CA GLU A 99 -10.70 30.61 28.69
C GLU A 99 -11.43 30.78 30.04
N ALA A 100 -12.33 29.85 30.42
CA ALA A 100 -13.10 29.93 31.67
C ALA A 100 -12.50 29.11 32.84
N ARG A 101 -11.17 28.96 32.90
CA ARG A 101 -10.48 28.27 34.01
C ARG A 101 -9.30 29.06 34.56
#